data_AF-A0A7S2YE74-F1
#
_entry.id   AF-A0A7S2YE74-F1
#
_cell.length_a   1.000
_cell.length_b   1.000
_cell.length_c   1.000
_cell.angle_alpha   90.00
_cell.angle_beta   90.00
_cell.angle_gamma   90.00
#
_symmetry.space_group_name_H-M   'P 1'
#
loop_
_entity.id
_entity.type
_entity.pdbx_description
1 polymer ?
#
loop_
_entity_poly.entity_id
_entity_poly.type
_entity_poly.pdbx_seq_one_letter_code
_entity_poly.pdbx_strand_id
1 'polypeptide(L)'
;VETIPGNIPIQNEDGSSAAQVDSDLIRVQIEKLRDMENELDHEVRALRKKIQVSSKQSLIDTYGEGAIQVFLDVYAEDENGVSDGKRHTISIRLWYDTPHSAWTFLQQIQKGVWSGATFSLQQGRALVAEPSEGGPLQPSLDFVESSDRGHERYTITLTDTAMAINLQDNRKYHRQEACVGVIFEGFDVLHSIVKDSATKTVKIQKATATHMTRAESAGLI
;
A
#
# COMPACT_ATOMS: atom_id res chain seq x y z
N VAL A 1 83.41 28.52 5.48
CA VAL A 1 84.03 27.81 4.34
C VAL A 1 84.01 26.33 4.70
N GLU A 2 83.70 25.47 3.73
CA GLU A 2 83.55 23.99 3.77
C GLU A 2 82.15 23.47 4.17
N THR A 3 81.24 23.19 3.22
CA THR A 3 81.11 22.06 2.26
C THR A 3 80.69 20.72 2.88
N ILE A 4 79.48 20.31 2.48
CA ILE A 4 78.83 18.99 2.64
C ILE A 4 79.61 17.94 1.82
N PRO A 5 79.58 16.63 2.18
CA PRO A 5 78.71 15.74 1.40
C PRO A 5 78.11 14.57 2.21
N GLY A 6 76.87 14.20 1.89
CA GLY A 6 76.22 13.03 2.49
C GLY A 6 74.86 12.76 1.82
N ASN A 7 74.89 12.64 0.50
CA ASN A 7 73.74 12.36 -0.35
C ASN A 7 73.26 10.91 -0.08
N ILE A 8 72.16 10.75 0.64
CA ILE A 8 71.45 9.46 0.73
C ILE A 8 70.42 9.46 -0.40
N PRO A 9 70.46 8.50 -1.35
CA PRO A 9 69.43 8.40 -2.35
C PRO A 9 68.13 7.95 -1.67
N ILE A 10 67.12 8.82 -1.68
CA ILE A 10 65.74 8.42 -1.43
C ILE A 10 65.35 7.51 -2.61
N GLN A 11 65.42 6.21 -2.40
CA GLN A 11 64.78 5.24 -3.29
C GLN A 11 63.28 5.44 -3.16
N ASN A 12 62.70 6.10 -4.16
CA ASN A 12 61.28 6.09 -4.44
C ASN A 12 60.93 4.75 -5.09
N GLU A 13 60.67 3.71 -4.30
CA GLU A 13 59.92 2.52 -4.74
C GLU A 13 58.98 2.10 -3.61
N ASP A 14 57.78 1.62 -3.96
CA ASP A 14 56.70 1.12 -3.09
C ASP A 14 55.54 2.04 -2.68
N GLY A 15 55.20 3.03 -3.51
CA GLY A 15 53.89 3.71 -3.45
C GLY A 15 52.74 3.02 -4.20
N SER A 16 53.04 2.06 -5.09
CA SER A 16 52.04 1.48 -6.01
C SER A 16 51.30 0.25 -5.45
N SER A 17 51.94 -0.49 -4.55
CA SER A 17 51.42 -1.77 -4.02
C SER A 17 50.29 -1.56 -3.01
N ALA A 18 50.45 -0.64 -2.06
CA ALA A 18 49.44 -0.39 -1.02
C ALA A 18 48.11 0.15 -1.59
N ALA A 19 48.17 1.05 -2.59
CA ALA A 19 46.98 1.60 -3.23
C ALA A 19 46.25 0.57 -4.12
N GLN A 20 46.96 -0.39 -4.72
CA GLN A 20 46.34 -1.50 -5.46
C GLN A 20 45.71 -2.53 -4.52
N VAL A 21 46.37 -2.86 -3.41
CA VAL A 21 45.85 -3.78 -2.38
C VAL A 21 44.56 -3.25 -1.75
N ASP A 22 44.46 -1.94 -1.51
CA ASP A 22 43.22 -1.31 -1.04
C ASP A 22 42.10 -1.37 -2.09
N SER A 23 42.41 -1.18 -3.38
CA SER A 23 41.42 -1.27 -4.45
C SER A 23 40.84 -2.68 -4.64
N ASP A 24 41.67 -3.71 -4.53
CA ASP A 24 41.24 -5.11 -4.63
C ASP A 24 40.43 -5.53 -3.39
N LEU A 25 40.82 -5.07 -2.20
CA LEU A 25 40.06 -5.31 -0.98
C LEU A 25 38.68 -4.64 -1.01
N ILE A 26 38.61 -3.40 -1.49
CA ILE A 26 37.34 -2.68 -1.70
C ILE A 26 36.44 -3.45 -2.68
N ARG A 27 37.01 -3.96 -3.78
CA ARG A 27 36.25 -4.75 -4.75
C ARG A 27 35.67 -6.02 -4.15
N VAL A 28 36.46 -6.78 -3.39
CA VAL A 28 35.99 -8.00 -2.70
C VAL A 28 34.90 -7.68 -1.68
N GLN A 29 35.02 -6.55 -0.98
CA GLN A 29 33.98 -6.09 -0.04
C GLN A 29 32.68 -5.72 -0.77
N ILE A 30 32.77 -5.03 -1.91
CA ILE A 30 31.60 -4.69 -2.74
C ILE A 30 30.93 -5.96 -3.29
N GLU A 31 31.71 -6.92 -3.77
CA GLU A 31 31.18 -8.20 -4.26
C GLU A 31 30.48 -8.96 -3.13
N LYS A 32 31.09 -9.05 -1.94
CA LYS A 32 30.47 -9.67 -0.77
C LYS A 32 29.18 -8.98 -0.32
N LEU A 33 29.13 -7.65 -0.35
CA LEU A 33 27.92 -6.89 -0.03
C LEU A 33 26.79 -7.18 -1.02
N ARG A 34 27.10 -7.30 -2.32
CA ARG A 34 26.12 -7.67 -3.34
C ARG A 34 25.60 -9.09 -3.16
N ASP A 35 26.46 -10.04 -2.81
CA ASP A 35 26.05 -11.42 -2.56
C ASP A 35 25.10 -11.50 -1.35
N MET A 36 25.43 -10.79 -0.28
CA MET A 36 24.55 -10.67 0.90
C MET A 36 23.22 -9.98 0.58
N GLU A 37 23.24 -8.93 -0.25
CA GLU A 37 22.02 -8.24 -0.70
C GLU A 37 21.10 -9.18 -1.49
N ASN A 38 21.68 -9.99 -2.38
CA ASN A 38 20.93 -10.99 -3.15
C ASN A 38 20.32 -12.07 -2.25
N GLU A 39 21.09 -12.59 -1.28
CA GLU A 39 20.60 -13.58 -0.33
C GLU A 39 19.44 -13.03 0.51
N LEU A 40 19.59 -11.81 1.02
CA LEU A 40 18.53 -11.13 1.78
C LEU A 40 17.27 -10.93 0.95
N ASP A 41 17.39 -10.51 -0.31
CA ASP A 41 16.24 -10.35 -1.20
C ASP A 41 15.52 -11.69 -1.46
N HIS A 42 16.27 -12.80 -1.59
CA HIS A 42 15.70 -14.14 -1.67
C HIS A 42 14.91 -14.52 -0.42
N GLU A 43 15.44 -14.24 0.77
CA GLU A 43 14.76 -14.50 2.04
C GLU A 43 13.49 -13.65 2.20
N VAL A 44 13.56 -12.37 1.88
CA VAL A 44 12.41 -11.45 1.92
C VAL A 44 11.31 -11.92 0.98
N ARG A 45 11.65 -12.33 -0.25
CA ARG A 45 10.68 -12.90 -1.20
C ARG A 45 10.05 -14.19 -0.68
N ALA A 46 10.84 -15.07 -0.09
CA ALA A 46 10.35 -16.32 0.49
C ALA A 46 9.40 -16.05 1.67
N LEU A 47 9.73 -15.09 2.54
CA LEU A 47 8.89 -14.66 3.64
C LEU A 47 7.58 -14.06 3.16
N ARG A 48 7.62 -13.12 2.21
CA ARG A 48 6.42 -12.53 1.60
C ARG A 48 5.50 -13.64 1.07
N LYS A 49 6.03 -14.58 0.29
CA LYS A 49 5.24 -15.70 -0.24
C LYS A 49 4.57 -16.53 0.86
N LYS A 50 5.27 -16.80 1.97
CA LYS A 50 4.68 -17.50 3.13
C LYS A 50 3.54 -16.69 3.75
N ILE A 51 3.71 -15.38 3.92
CA ILE A 51 2.66 -14.49 4.42
C ILE A 51 1.45 -14.53 3.49
N GLN A 52 1.64 -14.39 2.18
CA GLN A 52 0.56 -14.46 1.19
C GLN A 52 -0.24 -15.77 1.24
N VAL A 53 0.46 -16.91 1.36
CA VAL A 53 -0.17 -18.22 1.51
C VAL A 53 -0.98 -18.29 2.81
N SER A 54 -0.40 -17.80 3.91
CA SER A 54 -1.09 -17.75 5.20
C SER A 54 -2.32 -16.85 5.15
N SER A 55 -2.22 -15.64 4.61
CA SER A 55 -3.32 -14.70 4.45
C SER A 55 -4.43 -15.27 3.58
N LYS A 56 -4.09 -15.96 2.49
CA LYS A 56 -5.05 -16.68 1.66
C LYS A 56 -5.80 -17.74 2.46
N GLN A 57 -5.11 -18.53 3.27
CA GLN A 57 -5.75 -19.53 4.12
C GLN A 57 -6.68 -18.86 5.14
N SER A 58 -6.25 -17.76 5.78
CA SER A 58 -7.09 -17.00 6.72
C SER A 58 -8.35 -16.41 6.06
N LEU A 59 -8.26 -15.95 4.81
CA LEU A 59 -9.41 -15.51 4.02
C LEU A 59 -10.41 -16.65 3.84
N ILE A 60 -9.93 -17.83 3.43
CA ILE A 60 -10.77 -19.03 3.21
C ILE A 60 -11.39 -19.52 4.52
N ASP A 61 -10.61 -19.59 5.59
CA ASP A 61 -11.10 -20.07 6.89
C ASP A 61 -12.17 -19.14 7.49
N THR A 62 -12.04 -17.82 7.25
CA THR A 62 -12.93 -16.81 7.84
C THR A 62 -14.17 -16.54 7.00
N TYR A 63 -14.00 -16.42 5.68
CA TYR A 63 -15.07 -16.01 4.76
C TYR A 63 -15.52 -17.14 3.83
N GLY A 64 -14.82 -18.28 3.80
CA GLY A 64 -15.07 -19.35 2.85
C GLY A 64 -14.40 -19.13 1.49
N GLU A 65 -14.55 -20.11 0.61
CA GLU A 65 -14.07 -20.00 -0.77
C GLU A 65 -14.98 -19.07 -1.59
N GLY A 66 -14.43 -18.03 -2.21
CA GLY A 66 -15.17 -17.17 -3.12
C GLY A 66 -14.69 -15.71 -3.12
N ALA A 67 -15.44 -14.86 -3.83
CA ALA A 67 -15.20 -13.43 -3.81
C ALA A 67 -15.68 -12.83 -2.49
N ILE A 68 -14.88 -11.93 -1.93
CA ILE A 68 -15.22 -11.20 -0.70
C ILE A 68 -15.64 -9.79 -1.10
N GLN A 69 -16.72 -9.33 -0.48
CA GLN A 69 -17.22 -7.98 -0.64
C GLN A 69 -17.01 -7.16 0.63
N VAL A 70 -16.79 -5.86 0.43
CA VAL A 70 -16.74 -4.85 1.48
C VAL A 70 -17.77 -3.79 1.17
N PHE A 71 -18.52 -3.36 2.18
CA PHE A 71 -19.47 -2.28 2.09
C PHE A 71 -18.97 -1.12 2.96
N LEU A 72 -18.89 0.06 2.37
CA LEU A 72 -18.64 1.31 3.08
C LEU A 72 -19.94 2.08 3.18
N ASP A 73 -20.48 2.17 4.38
CA ASP A 73 -21.56 3.09 4.69
C ASP A 73 -20.98 4.48 4.90
N VAL A 74 -21.43 5.43 4.10
CA VAL A 74 -20.96 6.81 4.13
C VAL A 74 -22.11 7.77 4.32
N TYR A 75 -21.78 8.93 4.88
CA TYR A 75 -22.73 10.01 5.09
C TYR A 75 -22.01 11.35 4.91
N ALA A 76 -22.78 12.37 4.53
CA ALA A 76 -22.26 13.73 4.32
C ALA A 76 -22.72 14.65 5.45
N GLU A 77 -21.78 15.45 5.96
CA GLU A 77 -22.00 16.54 6.91
C GLU A 77 -21.78 17.87 6.18
N ASP A 78 -22.63 18.86 6.43
CA ASP A 78 -22.43 20.23 5.95
C ASP A 78 -21.41 21.00 6.82
N GLU A 79 -21.16 22.28 6.49
CA GLU A 79 -20.26 23.15 7.24
C GLU A 79 -20.67 23.35 8.71
N ASN A 80 -21.95 23.15 9.03
CA ASN A 80 -22.48 23.24 10.40
C ASN A 80 -22.43 21.89 11.14
N GLY A 81 -21.88 20.84 10.51
CA GLY A 81 -21.85 19.48 11.05
C GLY A 81 -23.21 18.79 11.02
N VAL A 82 -24.19 19.32 10.29
CA VAL A 82 -25.51 18.71 10.16
C VAL A 82 -25.44 17.62 9.09
N SER A 83 -25.76 16.39 9.51
CA SER A 83 -25.85 15.24 8.60
C SER A 83 -27.11 15.32 7.74
N ASP A 84 -26.98 14.99 6.46
CA ASP A 84 -28.11 14.78 5.53
C ASP A 84 -29.12 13.75 6.08
N GLY A 85 -28.64 12.79 6.89
CA GLY A 85 -29.46 11.69 7.40
C GLY A 85 -29.68 10.57 6.37
N LYS A 86 -29.36 10.77 5.09
CA LYS A 86 -29.26 9.68 4.12
C LYS A 86 -27.99 8.87 4.34
N ARG A 87 -28.21 7.55 4.41
CA ARG A 87 -27.15 6.56 4.35
C ARG A 87 -26.89 6.21 2.90
N HIS A 88 -25.63 6.32 2.50
CA HIS A 88 -25.16 5.91 1.19
C HIS A 88 -24.20 4.74 1.36
N THR A 89 -24.20 3.80 0.42
CA THR A 89 -23.35 2.60 0.50
C THR A 89 -22.52 2.48 -0.77
N ILE A 90 -21.22 2.24 -0.60
CA ILE A 90 -20.28 1.91 -1.67
C ILE A 90 -19.90 0.44 -1.51
N SER A 91 -20.11 -0.36 -2.55
CA SER A 91 -19.81 -1.80 -2.53
C SER A 91 -18.52 -2.08 -3.31
N ILE A 92 -17.59 -2.75 -2.65
CA ILE A 92 -16.26 -3.09 -3.12
C ILE A 92 -16.14 -4.60 -3.23
N ARG A 93 -15.55 -5.09 -4.32
CA ARG A 93 -15.12 -6.48 -4.48
C ARG A 93 -13.62 -6.56 -4.32
N LEU A 94 -13.16 -7.43 -3.44
CA LEU A 94 -11.72 -7.63 -3.21
C LEU A 94 -11.10 -8.54 -4.27
N TRP A 95 -9.81 -8.30 -4.54
CA TRP A 95 -9.04 -9.12 -5.44
C TRP A 95 -8.44 -10.35 -4.75
N TYR A 96 -8.36 -11.44 -5.51
CA TYR A 96 -7.80 -12.70 -5.02
C TYR A 96 -6.28 -12.79 -5.19
N ASP A 97 -5.70 -11.95 -6.06
CA ASP A 97 -4.28 -11.94 -6.43
C ASP A 97 -3.41 -11.16 -5.42
N THR A 98 -4.04 -10.35 -4.56
CA THR A 98 -3.41 -9.66 -3.43
C THR A 98 -3.97 -10.14 -2.09
N PRO A 99 -3.73 -11.40 -1.69
CA PRO A 99 -4.34 -12.00 -0.51
C PRO A 99 -3.88 -11.35 0.80
N HIS A 100 -2.62 -10.90 0.91
CA HIS A 100 -2.13 -10.25 2.12
C HIS A 100 -2.76 -8.87 2.29
N SER A 101 -2.76 -8.03 1.25
CA SER A 101 -3.34 -6.70 1.31
C SER A 101 -4.86 -6.74 1.50
N ALA A 102 -5.55 -7.69 0.85
CA ALA A 102 -6.98 -7.92 1.09
C ALA A 102 -7.27 -8.35 2.53
N TRP A 103 -6.50 -9.29 3.07
CA TRP A 103 -6.66 -9.73 4.46
C TRP A 103 -6.38 -8.60 5.46
N THR A 104 -5.31 -7.84 5.25
CA THR A 104 -4.97 -6.68 6.08
C THR A 104 -6.08 -5.63 6.05
N PHE A 105 -6.66 -5.34 4.88
CA PHE A 105 -7.80 -4.44 4.76
C PHE A 105 -9.01 -4.93 5.58
N LEU A 106 -9.33 -6.22 5.50
CA LEU A 106 -10.43 -6.83 6.28
C LEU A 106 -10.17 -6.76 7.78
N GLN A 107 -8.94 -7.00 8.23
CA GLN A 107 -8.57 -6.86 9.64
C GLN A 107 -8.72 -5.40 10.12
N GLN A 108 -8.35 -4.42 9.30
CA GLN A 108 -8.53 -3.00 9.62
C GLN A 108 -10.03 -2.65 9.72
N ILE A 109 -10.88 -3.21 8.84
CA ILE A 109 -12.34 -3.08 8.91
C ILE A 109 -12.90 -3.68 10.20
N GLN A 110 -12.52 -4.91 10.54
CA GLN A 110 -12.98 -5.59 11.76
C GLN A 110 -12.58 -4.81 13.03
N LYS A 111 -11.42 -4.18 13.01
CA LYS A 111 -10.90 -3.31 14.08
C LYS A 111 -11.55 -1.93 14.11
N GLY A 112 -12.37 -1.57 13.11
CA GLY A 112 -13.03 -0.28 13.02
C GLY A 112 -12.09 0.89 12.69
N VAL A 113 -10.91 0.63 12.09
CA VAL A 113 -9.91 1.67 11.75
C VAL A 113 -10.51 2.76 10.85
N TRP A 114 -11.40 2.37 9.95
CA TRP A 114 -12.00 3.26 8.95
C TRP A 114 -13.26 3.97 9.45
N SER A 115 -13.76 3.67 10.65
CA SER A 115 -14.95 4.33 11.19
C SER A 115 -14.64 5.78 11.55
N GLY A 116 -15.41 6.71 11.00
CA GLY A 116 -15.19 8.15 11.11
C GLY A 116 -14.11 8.72 10.18
N ALA A 117 -13.48 7.88 9.35
CA ALA A 117 -12.53 8.34 8.35
C ALA A 117 -13.20 9.30 7.37
N THR A 118 -12.50 10.37 6.99
CA THR A 118 -13.02 11.42 6.12
C THR A 118 -12.44 11.27 4.72
N PHE A 119 -13.29 11.38 3.69
CA PHE A 119 -12.82 11.42 2.31
C PHE A 119 -12.36 12.83 1.93
N SER A 120 -11.15 12.91 1.39
CA SER A 120 -10.59 14.11 0.77
C SER A 120 -10.35 13.87 -0.72
N LEU A 121 -10.67 14.86 -1.55
CA LEU A 121 -10.44 14.77 -2.99
C LEU A 121 -9.00 15.19 -3.32
N GLN A 122 -8.17 14.24 -3.73
CA GLN A 122 -6.78 14.50 -4.08
C GLN A 122 -6.65 14.78 -5.58
N GLN A 123 -6.43 16.05 -5.94
CA GLN A 123 -6.18 16.53 -7.31
C GLN A 123 -7.21 16.07 -8.37
N GLY A 124 -8.43 15.73 -7.94
CA GLY A 124 -9.46 15.17 -8.82
C GLY A 124 -9.19 13.73 -9.30
N ARG A 125 -8.15 13.07 -8.79
CA ARG A 125 -7.70 11.75 -9.27
C ARG A 125 -8.11 10.61 -8.37
N ALA A 126 -8.22 10.88 -7.08
CA ALA A 126 -8.56 9.88 -6.07
C ALA A 126 -9.34 10.53 -4.92
N LEU A 127 -10.20 9.75 -4.29
CA LEU A 127 -10.75 10.06 -2.97
C LEU A 127 -9.92 9.32 -1.94
N VAL A 128 -9.22 10.05 -1.08
CA VAL A 128 -8.36 9.48 -0.03
C VAL A 128 -9.11 9.53 1.29
N ALA A 129 -9.24 8.38 1.94
CA ALA A 129 -9.74 8.25 3.29
C ALA A 129 -8.57 8.07 4.25
N GLU A 130 -8.42 9.03 5.16
CA GLU A 130 -7.48 8.94 6.27
C GLU A 130 -8.26 8.59 7.55
N PRO A 131 -7.74 7.69 8.40
CA PRO A 131 -8.33 7.38 9.71
C PRO A 131 -8.49 8.66 10.55
N SER A 132 -9.49 8.67 11.44
CA SER A 132 -9.71 9.83 12.31
C SER A 132 -8.50 10.06 13.23
N GLU A 133 -8.03 11.31 13.31
CA GLU A 133 -6.95 11.69 14.22
C GLU A 133 -7.34 11.37 15.67
N GLY A 134 -6.50 10.60 16.36
CA GLY A 134 -6.76 10.16 17.74
C GLY A 134 -7.53 8.84 17.87
N GLY A 135 -7.81 8.15 16.75
CA GLY A 135 -8.28 6.76 16.79
C GLY A 135 -7.27 5.84 17.51
N PRO A 136 -7.74 4.80 18.23
CA PRO A 136 -6.86 3.92 19.00
C PRO A 136 -5.96 3.03 18.14
N LEU A 137 -6.24 2.94 16.83
CA LEU A 137 -5.59 2.02 15.91
C LEU A 137 -5.23 2.74 14.62
N GLN A 138 -3.94 2.76 14.30
CA GLN A 138 -3.44 3.22 13.02
C GLN A 138 -3.48 2.06 12.01
N PRO A 139 -3.79 2.32 10.73
CA PRO A 139 -3.58 1.35 9.67
C PRO A 139 -2.09 1.00 9.61
N SER A 140 -1.84 -0.21 9.13
CA SER A 140 -0.49 -0.73 8.90
C SER A 140 -0.59 -1.78 7.82
N LEU A 141 0.40 -1.77 6.92
CA LEU A 141 0.54 -2.74 5.85
C LEU A 141 1.99 -3.23 5.84
N ASP A 142 2.20 -4.53 6.08
CA ASP A 142 3.55 -5.09 6.28
C ASP A 142 4.41 -5.00 5.01
N PHE A 143 3.79 -5.18 3.85
CA PHE A 143 4.38 -4.97 2.54
C PHE A 143 3.32 -4.76 1.46
N VAL A 144 3.73 -4.10 0.38
CA VAL A 144 2.88 -3.83 -0.78
C VAL A 144 2.87 -5.05 -1.71
N GLU A 145 1.67 -5.57 -1.99
CA GLU A 145 1.45 -6.55 -3.05
C GLU A 145 1.13 -5.85 -4.37
N SER A 146 1.66 -6.41 -5.46
CA SER A 146 1.30 -5.96 -6.81
C SER A 146 0.13 -6.79 -7.31
N SER A 147 -0.97 -6.13 -7.69
CA SER A 147 -2.07 -6.77 -8.44
C SER A 147 -1.80 -6.69 -9.93
N ASP A 148 -2.20 -7.72 -10.67
CA ASP A 148 -2.15 -7.74 -12.14
C ASP A 148 -3.12 -6.70 -12.76
N ARG A 149 -4.13 -6.27 -12.00
CA ARG A 149 -5.11 -5.26 -12.40
C ARG A 149 -4.55 -3.84 -12.31
N GLY A 150 -3.60 -3.61 -11.41
CA GLY A 150 -3.02 -2.28 -11.16
C GLY A 150 -4.04 -1.23 -10.71
N HIS A 151 -3.66 0.04 -10.82
CA HIS A 151 -4.43 1.18 -10.31
C HIS A 151 -5.38 1.78 -11.37
N GLU A 152 -6.31 0.95 -11.85
CA GLU A 152 -7.35 1.37 -12.79
C GLU A 152 -8.41 2.28 -12.15
N ARG A 153 -9.30 2.84 -12.98
CA ARG A 153 -10.43 3.62 -12.50
C ARG A 153 -11.32 2.77 -11.58
N TYR A 154 -11.74 3.35 -10.47
CA TYR A 154 -12.60 2.75 -9.44
C TYR A 154 -11.97 1.60 -8.65
N THR A 155 -10.65 1.41 -8.75
CA THR A 155 -9.95 0.49 -7.85
C THR A 155 -9.70 1.13 -6.49
N ILE A 156 -9.59 0.27 -5.48
CA ILE A 156 -9.26 0.63 -4.11
C ILE A 156 -7.78 0.40 -3.90
N THR A 157 -7.08 1.41 -3.42
CA THR A 157 -5.68 1.31 -3.01
C THR A 157 -5.59 1.36 -1.49
N LEU A 158 -4.59 0.64 -0.98
CA LEU A 158 -4.26 0.61 0.42
C LEU A 158 -2.78 0.95 0.58
N THR A 159 -2.51 1.84 1.52
CA THR A 159 -1.19 2.24 1.98
C THR A 159 -1.03 1.89 3.46
N ASP A 160 0.12 2.21 4.03
CA ASP A 160 0.35 2.12 5.47
C ASP A 160 -0.53 3.11 6.27
N THR A 161 -0.87 4.27 5.71
CA THR A 161 -1.59 5.32 6.43
C THR A 161 -3.02 5.57 5.94
N ALA A 162 -3.36 5.20 4.72
CA ALA A 162 -4.59 5.61 4.07
C ALA A 162 -5.15 4.56 3.09
N MET A 163 -6.45 4.69 2.83
CA MET A 163 -7.16 4.01 1.75
C MET A 163 -7.48 5.05 0.67
N ALA A 164 -7.40 4.69 -0.60
CA ALA A 164 -7.87 5.58 -1.66
C ALA A 164 -8.77 4.88 -2.66
N ILE A 165 -9.69 5.64 -3.25
CA ILE A 165 -10.54 5.24 -4.36
C ILE A 165 -10.07 5.98 -5.60
N ASN A 166 -9.55 5.25 -6.59
CA ASN A 166 -9.14 5.84 -7.84
C ASN A 166 -10.35 6.34 -8.65
N LEU A 167 -10.36 7.60 -9.06
CA LEU A 167 -11.41 8.19 -9.89
C LEU A 167 -11.08 8.15 -11.39
N GLN A 168 -9.84 7.79 -11.73
CA GLN A 168 -9.28 7.65 -13.08
C GLN A 168 -8.17 6.58 -13.07
N ASP A 169 -7.60 6.24 -14.23
CA ASP A 169 -6.44 5.35 -14.29
C ASP A 169 -5.20 6.06 -13.74
N ASN A 170 -4.68 5.54 -12.62
CA ASN A 170 -3.54 6.07 -11.90
C ASN A 170 -2.35 5.08 -11.87
N ARG A 171 -2.29 4.11 -12.80
CA ARG A 171 -1.19 3.11 -12.86
C ARG A 171 0.22 3.70 -12.86
N LYS A 172 0.39 4.91 -13.39
CA LYS A 172 1.69 5.61 -13.45
C LYS A 172 2.13 6.23 -12.13
N TYR A 173 1.20 6.50 -11.22
CA TYR A 173 1.44 7.30 -10.01
C TYR A 173 1.59 6.43 -8.76
N HIS A 174 0.85 5.34 -8.66
CA HIS A 174 0.83 4.49 -7.47
C HIS A 174 1.69 3.24 -7.71
N ARG A 175 2.99 3.34 -7.43
CA ARG A 175 3.91 2.18 -7.48
C ARG A 175 4.14 1.52 -6.13
N GLN A 176 3.81 2.23 -5.06
CA GLN A 176 4.06 1.83 -3.66
C GLN A 176 2.76 1.61 -2.89
N GLU A 177 1.66 1.33 -3.61
CA GLU A 177 0.36 1.11 -3.01
C GLU A 177 -0.17 -0.25 -3.45
N ALA A 178 -0.90 -0.91 -2.56
CA ALA A 178 -1.52 -2.18 -2.87
C ALA A 178 -2.91 -1.94 -3.45
N CYS A 179 -3.18 -2.46 -4.65
CA CYS A 179 -4.53 -2.46 -5.21
C CYS A 179 -5.31 -3.65 -4.67
N VAL A 180 -6.29 -3.41 -3.80
CA VAL A 180 -6.97 -4.47 -3.03
C VAL A 180 -8.34 -4.87 -3.58
N GLY A 181 -8.92 -4.08 -4.48
CA GLY A 181 -10.25 -4.36 -5.00
C GLY A 181 -10.77 -3.31 -5.99
N VAL A 182 -12.04 -3.44 -6.34
CA VAL A 182 -12.76 -2.52 -7.24
C VAL A 182 -14.15 -2.23 -6.72
N ILE A 183 -14.63 -1.02 -6.98
CA ILE A 183 -16.02 -0.65 -6.74
C ILE A 183 -16.89 -1.26 -7.83
N PHE A 184 -17.97 -1.92 -7.44
CA PHE A 184 -18.96 -2.46 -8.38
C PHE A 184 -20.35 -1.85 -8.20
N GLU A 185 -20.63 -1.18 -7.06
CA GLU A 185 -21.86 -0.42 -6.82
C GLU A 185 -21.59 0.85 -5.98
N GLY A 186 -22.49 1.83 -6.05
CA GLY A 186 -22.37 3.12 -5.35
C GLY A 186 -21.65 4.20 -6.16
N PHE A 187 -21.64 4.11 -7.50
CA PHE A 187 -21.03 5.12 -8.37
C PHE A 187 -21.73 6.49 -8.32
N ASP A 188 -23.05 6.49 -8.10
CA ASP A 188 -23.85 7.68 -7.84
C ASP A 188 -23.41 8.38 -6.56
N VAL A 189 -23.11 7.60 -5.51
CA VAL A 189 -22.55 8.08 -4.25
C VAL A 189 -21.19 8.72 -4.51
N LEU A 190 -20.27 8.04 -5.20
CA LEU A 190 -18.96 8.60 -5.54
C LEU A 190 -19.08 9.92 -6.32
N HIS A 191 -19.97 9.97 -7.31
CA HIS A 191 -20.20 11.18 -8.08
C HIS A 191 -20.75 12.31 -7.19
N SER A 192 -21.64 12.01 -6.26
CA SER A 192 -22.13 12.96 -5.26
C SER A 192 -21.01 13.45 -4.35
N ILE A 193 -20.13 12.56 -3.87
CA ILE A 193 -18.99 12.93 -3.03
C ILE A 193 -18.08 13.91 -3.78
N VAL A 194 -17.73 13.60 -5.03
CA VAL A 194 -16.85 14.46 -5.85
C VAL A 194 -17.51 15.80 -6.14
N LYS A 195 -18.82 15.83 -6.40
CA LYS A 195 -19.55 17.07 -6.66
C LYS A 195 -19.64 17.95 -5.41
N ASP A 196 -19.88 17.35 -4.26
CA ASP A 196 -20.16 18.06 -3.02
C ASP A 196 -18.89 18.28 -2.16
N SER A 197 -17.72 17.78 -2.58
CA SER A 197 -16.47 17.82 -1.80
C SER A 197 -15.98 19.24 -1.45
N ALA A 198 -16.49 20.26 -2.14
CA ALA A 198 -16.18 21.66 -1.85
C ALA A 198 -17.00 22.24 -0.68
N THR A 199 -18.14 21.61 -0.35
CA THR A 199 -19.15 22.16 0.58
C THR A 199 -19.54 21.21 1.70
N LYS A 200 -19.20 19.92 1.56
CA LYS A 200 -19.57 18.88 2.51
C LYS A 200 -18.38 18.00 2.84
N THR A 201 -18.33 17.57 4.08
CA THR A 201 -17.39 16.57 4.57
C THR A 201 -18.07 15.22 4.49
N VAL A 202 -17.48 14.27 3.76
CA VAL A 202 -18.04 12.91 3.66
C VAL A 202 -17.23 11.98 4.54
N LYS A 203 -17.92 11.27 5.43
CA LYS A 203 -17.32 10.36 6.40
C LYS A 203 -17.81 8.94 6.21
N ILE A 204 -16.94 7.98 6.53
CA ILE A 204 -17.29 6.57 6.63
C ILE A 204 -17.96 6.35 7.99
N GLN A 205 -19.24 6.01 7.99
CA GLN A 205 -19.96 5.64 9.21
C GLN A 205 -19.51 4.27 9.69
N LYS A 206 -19.44 3.31 8.77
CA LYS A 206 -19.16 1.91 9.05
C LYS A 206 -18.60 1.23 7.82
N ALA A 207 -17.65 0.33 8.03
CA ALA A 207 -17.23 -0.63 7.02
C ALA A 207 -17.63 -2.04 7.47
N THR A 208 -18.15 -2.85 6.56
CA THR A 208 -18.46 -4.27 6.81
C THR A 208 -17.95 -5.12 5.66
N ALA A 209 -17.72 -6.40 5.94
CA ALA A 209 -17.28 -7.36 4.92
C ALA A 209 -18.12 -8.63 4.98
N THR A 210 -18.46 -9.17 3.83
CA THR A 210 -19.23 -10.41 3.69
C THR A 210 -18.67 -11.29 2.57
N HIS A 211 -18.97 -12.58 2.65
CA HIS A 211 -18.75 -13.50 1.55
C HIS A 211 -19.84 -13.31 0.48
N MET A 212 -19.46 -13.37 -0.80
CA MET A 212 -20.43 -13.49 -1.87
C MET A 212 -20.89 -14.92 -2.03
N THR A 213 -22.19 -15.14 -1.89
CA THR A 213 -22.76 -16.44 -2.23
C THR A 213 -22.63 -16.70 -3.74
N ARG A 214 -22.66 -17.98 -4.12
CA ARG A 214 -22.57 -18.42 -5.53
C ARG A 214 -23.70 -17.85 -6.41
N ALA A 215 -24.85 -17.52 -5.80
CA ALA A 215 -25.99 -16.92 -6.48
C ALA A 215 -25.74 -15.43 -6.81
N GLU A 216 -25.13 -14.69 -5.88
CA GLU A 216 -24.81 -13.26 -6.06
C GLU A 216 -23.68 -13.04 -7.05
N SER A 217 -22.76 -13.99 -7.15
CA SER A 217 -21.63 -13.92 -8.09
C SER A 217 -22.03 -14.22 -9.55
N ALA A 218 -23.12 -14.95 -9.79
CA ALA A 218 -23.58 -15.27 -11.14
C ALA A 218 -24.19 -14.07 -11.89
N GLY A 219 -24.66 -13.03 -11.18
CA GLY A 219 -25.25 -11.83 -11.79
C GLY A 219 -24.23 -10.74 -12.14
N LEU A 220 -22.94 -10.98 -11.89
CA LEU A 220 -21.88 -9.96 -11.96
C LEU A 220 -20.74 -10.33 -12.95
N ILE A 221 -20.95 -11.37 -13.77
CA ILE A 221 -20.06 -11.80 -14.85
C ILE A 221 -20.63 -11.29 -16.18
#